data_AF-A0A962I1U5-F1
#
_entry.id   AF-A0A962I1U5-F1
#
_cell.length_a   1.000
_cell.length_b   1.000
_cell.length_c   1.000
_cell.angle_alpha   90.00
_cell.angle_beta   90.00
_cell.angle_gamma   90.00
#
_symmetry.space_group_name_H-M   'P 1'
#
loop_
_entity.id
_entity.type
_entity.pdbx_description
1 polymer ?
#
loop_
_entity_poly.entity_id
_entity_poly.type
_entity_poly.pdbx_seq_one_letter_code
_entity_poly.pdbx_strand_id
1 'polypeptide(L)'
;MPRILLALSLLAILPSLALATDYVGTTEPMAEHAIYFVLTDRFVNGDPSNDQRDQGGPMHSFDRPVYGPDGDEANVGYLGGDFRGLLDHADYIRDLGFGAVWITPIVDNPDQAFLGGDPISWCSSLTDRGKAAYHGYWGVNFYRLDEHLVSADLDFAGLTTGLRQAGLLTVLDIVANHGAPAYSAPVQQPGFGQIYDAAGQLIADHQNLPPEQLDPTGNPLHAFFHNERDLAQLSNIDERNPAVLDYF
;
A
#
# COMPACT_ATOMS: atom_id res chain seq x y z
N MET A 1 -53.40 -55.24 23.50
CA MET A 1 -52.00 -55.14 23.97
C MET A 1 -51.10 -55.25 22.75
N PRO A 2 -50.03 -54.44 22.53
CA PRO A 2 -49.66 -53.11 23.01
C PRO A 2 -49.68 -52.05 21.87
N ARG A 3 -49.74 -50.76 22.22
CA ARG A 3 -49.54 -49.63 21.29
C ARG A 3 -48.05 -49.28 21.27
N ILE A 4 -47.40 -49.38 20.10
CA ILE A 4 -46.03 -48.93 19.90
C ILE A 4 -46.10 -47.42 19.63
N LEU A 5 -45.64 -46.60 20.58
CA LEU A 5 -45.38 -45.18 20.34
C LEU A 5 -44.02 -45.06 19.64
N LEU A 6 -44.02 -44.56 18.41
CA LEU A 6 -42.83 -44.05 17.73
C LEU A 6 -42.47 -42.70 18.37
N ALA A 7 -41.37 -42.64 19.10
CA ALA A 7 -40.81 -41.37 19.55
C ALA A 7 -39.98 -40.76 18.42
N LEU A 8 -40.51 -39.70 17.78
CA LEU A 8 -39.72 -38.85 16.89
C LEU A 8 -38.79 -37.99 17.75
N SER A 9 -37.50 -38.30 17.75
CA SER A 9 -36.47 -37.43 18.32
C SER A 9 -36.23 -36.25 17.37
N LEU A 10 -36.78 -35.09 17.72
CA LEU A 10 -36.50 -33.82 17.05
C LEU A 10 -35.08 -33.39 17.44
N LEU A 11 -34.11 -33.54 16.53
CA LEU A 11 -32.77 -33.00 16.72
C LEU A 11 -32.83 -31.48 16.51
N ALA A 12 -32.82 -30.72 17.59
CA ALA A 12 -32.77 -29.26 17.52
C ALA A 12 -31.39 -28.83 17.01
N ILE A 13 -31.34 -28.35 15.77
CA ILE A 13 -30.18 -27.64 15.22
C ILE A 13 -30.15 -26.29 15.90
N LEU A 14 -29.30 -26.14 16.92
CA LEU A 14 -29.01 -24.85 17.52
C LEU A 14 -28.18 -24.04 16.50
N PRO A 15 -28.59 -22.83 16.11
CA PRO A 15 -27.75 -21.97 15.29
C PRO A 15 -26.48 -21.64 16.09
N SER A 16 -25.31 -21.80 15.47
CA SER A 16 -24.07 -21.26 16.05
C SER A 16 -24.21 -19.75 16.10
N LEU A 17 -24.32 -19.19 17.30
CA LEU A 17 -24.14 -17.75 17.50
C LEU A 17 -22.70 -17.43 17.08
N ALA A 18 -22.52 -16.87 15.89
CA ALA A 18 -21.30 -16.17 15.55
C ALA A 18 -21.16 -15.04 16.57
N LEU A 19 -20.11 -15.08 17.39
CA LEU A 19 -19.77 -13.96 18.26
C LEU A 19 -19.45 -12.78 17.33
N ALA A 20 -20.15 -11.67 17.51
CA ALA A 20 -19.77 -10.42 16.88
C ALA A 20 -18.38 -10.06 17.41
N THR A 21 -17.40 -9.93 16.52
CA THR A 21 -16.09 -9.40 16.88
C THR A 21 -16.29 -7.91 17.17
N ASP A 22 -16.12 -7.51 18.44
CA ASP A 22 -16.12 -6.09 18.78
C ASP A 22 -14.84 -5.46 18.21
N TYR A 23 -15.01 -4.56 17.23
CA TYR A 23 -13.91 -3.74 16.72
C TYR A 23 -13.65 -2.61 17.72
N VAL A 24 -12.58 -2.71 18.49
CA VAL A 24 -12.12 -1.64 19.37
C VAL A 24 -11.06 -0.83 18.62
N GLY A 25 -11.24 0.49 18.56
CA GLY A 25 -10.24 1.40 18.00
C GLY A 25 -8.97 1.46 18.85
N THR A 26 -8.04 2.35 18.49
CA THR A 26 -6.82 2.53 19.30
C THR A 26 -7.15 2.94 20.73
N THR A 27 -6.44 2.37 21.70
CA THR A 27 -6.47 2.80 23.11
C THR A 27 -5.46 3.91 23.41
N GLU A 28 -4.63 4.28 22.43
CA GLU A 28 -3.67 5.37 22.58
C GLU A 28 -4.41 6.71 22.63
N PRO A 29 -4.03 7.64 23.52
CA PRO A 29 -4.69 8.93 23.68
C PRO A 29 -4.26 9.90 22.56
N MET A 30 -4.52 9.55 21.30
CA MET A 30 -4.04 10.29 20.11
C MET A 30 -4.41 11.77 20.13
N ALA A 31 -5.52 12.15 20.77
CA ALA A 31 -5.94 13.55 20.92
C ALA A 31 -5.00 14.40 21.79
N GLU A 32 -4.13 13.79 22.60
CA GLU A 32 -3.11 14.47 23.42
C GLU A 32 -1.84 14.81 22.62
N HIS A 33 -1.69 14.27 21.41
CA HIS A 33 -0.46 14.36 20.63
C HIS A 33 -0.63 15.21 19.37
N ALA A 34 0.32 16.12 19.12
CA ALA A 34 0.54 16.66 17.79
C ALA A 34 1.22 15.61 16.92
N ILE A 35 0.77 15.47 15.67
CA ILE A 35 1.27 14.50 14.69
C ILE A 35 2.21 15.20 13.70
N TYR A 36 3.39 14.63 13.51
CA TYR A 36 4.34 15.04 12.47
C TYR A 36 4.20 14.10 11.27
N PHE A 37 3.82 14.64 10.09
CA PHE A 37 3.74 13.84 8.87
C PHE A 37 5.09 13.74 8.17
N VAL A 38 5.42 12.53 7.74
CA VAL A 38 6.67 12.19 7.05
C VAL A 38 6.33 11.46 5.76
N LEU A 39 6.73 12.03 4.63
CA LEU A 39 6.86 11.27 3.39
C LEU A 39 8.19 10.53 3.46
N THR A 40 8.16 9.23 3.77
CA THR A 40 9.35 8.49 4.25
C THR A 40 10.54 8.60 3.29
N ASP A 41 10.33 8.38 1.99
CA ASP A 41 11.35 8.50 0.92
C ASP A 41 12.02 9.88 0.83
N ARG A 42 11.40 10.93 1.39
CA ARG A 42 11.85 12.32 1.28
C ARG A 42 12.35 12.91 2.59
N PHE A 43 12.44 12.10 3.64
CA PHE A 43 12.87 12.58 4.95
C PHE A 43 14.38 12.50 5.12
N VAL A 44 14.92 11.31 5.40
CA VAL A 44 16.35 11.07 5.59
C VAL A 44 16.68 9.69 5.05
N ASN A 45 17.69 9.62 4.18
CA ASN A 45 18.31 8.37 3.75
C ASN A 45 19.32 7.93 4.83
N GLY A 46 18.95 6.93 5.62
CA GLY A 46 19.74 6.41 6.72
C GLY A 46 20.51 5.13 6.37
N ASP A 47 20.07 4.40 5.34
CA ASP A 47 20.71 3.20 4.85
C ASP A 47 20.77 3.16 3.31
N PRO A 48 21.80 3.77 2.70
CA PRO A 48 21.94 3.80 1.24
C PRO A 48 22.06 2.42 0.57
N SER A 49 22.21 1.33 1.34
CA SER A 49 22.27 -0.02 0.78
C SER A 49 20.91 -0.54 0.31
N ASN A 50 19.80 0.07 0.75
CA ASN A 50 18.44 -0.31 0.35
C ASN A 50 17.85 0.60 -0.76
N ASP A 51 18.61 1.57 -1.27
CA ASP A 51 18.14 2.57 -2.26
C ASP A 51 17.63 1.98 -3.59
N GLN A 52 17.92 0.72 -3.90
CA GLN A 52 17.58 0.05 -5.16
C GLN A 52 17.93 0.85 -6.44
N ARG A 53 19.09 1.53 -6.46
CA ARG A 53 19.46 2.50 -7.51
C ARG A 53 19.42 1.97 -8.95
N ASP A 54 19.60 0.66 -9.14
CA ASP A 54 19.61 0.00 -10.45
C ASP A 54 18.28 -0.72 -10.79
N GLN A 55 17.29 -0.68 -9.89
CA GLN A 55 15.99 -1.33 -10.08
C GLN A 55 15.21 -0.69 -11.23
N GLY A 56 14.43 -1.51 -11.94
CA GLY A 56 13.56 -1.08 -13.03
C GLY A 56 14.22 -1.01 -14.42
N GLY A 57 15.54 -1.22 -14.51
CA GLY A 57 16.26 -1.31 -15.78
C GLY A 57 16.05 -0.07 -16.67
N PRO A 58 15.57 -0.19 -17.93
CA PRO A 58 15.26 0.96 -18.77
C PRO A 58 14.23 1.92 -18.16
N MET A 59 13.37 1.40 -17.28
CA MET A 59 12.31 2.13 -16.57
C MET A 59 12.69 2.36 -15.11
N HIS A 60 13.95 2.70 -14.85
CA HIS A 60 14.51 2.85 -13.50
C HIS A 60 13.61 3.66 -12.56
N SER A 61 13.50 3.22 -11.30
CA SER A 61 12.63 3.82 -10.29
C SER A 61 13.29 4.93 -9.47
N PHE A 62 14.62 4.90 -9.34
CA PHE A 62 15.40 5.85 -8.53
C PHE A 62 15.74 7.15 -9.27
N ASP A 63 15.77 8.29 -8.56
CA ASP A 63 16.23 9.61 -9.02
C ASP A 63 15.76 10.00 -10.44
N ARG A 64 14.49 10.39 -10.56
CA ARG A 64 13.86 10.81 -11.81
C ARG A 64 13.54 12.30 -11.77
N PRO A 65 14.48 13.19 -12.14
CA PRO A 65 14.28 14.63 -12.04
C PRO A 65 13.26 15.16 -13.04
N VAL A 66 12.49 16.15 -12.61
CA VAL A 66 11.57 16.94 -13.42
C VAL A 66 11.98 18.40 -13.29
N TYR A 67 12.32 19.02 -14.41
CA TYR A 67 12.84 20.38 -14.45
C TYR A 67 11.74 21.42 -14.63
N GLY A 68 11.81 22.47 -13.82
CA GLY A 68 10.94 23.63 -13.85
C GLY A 68 11.56 24.85 -14.54
N PRO A 69 10.84 25.98 -14.55
CA PRO A 69 11.41 27.26 -14.93
C PRO A 69 12.53 27.68 -13.98
N ASP A 70 13.40 28.58 -14.43
CA ASP A 70 14.44 29.24 -13.61
C ASP A 70 15.44 28.30 -12.90
N GLY A 71 15.54 27.04 -13.34
CA GLY A 71 16.44 26.05 -12.76
C GLY A 71 15.86 25.29 -11.56
N ASP A 72 14.55 25.41 -11.31
CA ASP A 72 13.87 24.62 -10.29
C ASP A 72 13.89 23.13 -10.65
N GLU A 73 14.01 22.27 -9.64
CA GLU A 73 14.06 20.82 -9.79
C GLU A 73 13.08 20.14 -8.83
N ALA A 74 12.42 19.10 -9.32
CA ALA A 74 11.58 18.19 -8.55
C ALA A 74 11.99 16.75 -8.91
N ASN A 75 11.47 15.76 -8.18
CA ASN A 75 11.78 14.35 -8.45
C ASN A 75 10.54 13.47 -8.35
N VAL A 76 10.36 12.60 -9.34
CA VAL A 76 9.28 11.60 -9.41
C VAL A 76 9.78 10.17 -9.30
N GLY A 77 11.03 10.00 -8.88
CA GLY A 77 11.64 8.73 -8.48
C GLY A 77 11.79 8.63 -6.97
N TYR A 78 12.27 7.48 -6.52
CA TYR A 78 12.77 7.29 -5.15
C TYR A 78 14.04 8.11 -4.93
N LEU A 79 14.23 8.61 -3.71
CA LEU A 79 15.43 9.32 -3.25
C LEU A 79 16.10 8.64 -2.05
N GLY A 80 15.50 7.58 -1.51
CA GLY A 80 16.11 6.65 -0.56
C GLY A 80 15.87 7.01 0.90
N GLY A 81 14.88 7.84 1.22
CA GLY A 81 14.47 8.01 2.60
C GLY A 81 13.83 6.74 3.16
N ASP A 82 14.20 6.35 4.39
CA ASP A 82 13.94 5.01 4.89
C ASP A 82 13.62 4.97 6.40
N PHE A 83 13.37 3.79 6.96
CA PHE A 83 13.08 3.61 8.39
C PHE A 83 14.28 3.92 9.29
N ARG A 84 15.51 3.65 8.83
CA ARG A 84 16.73 3.95 9.60
C ARG A 84 16.87 5.45 9.78
N GLY A 85 16.75 6.21 8.70
CA GLY A 85 16.83 7.66 8.70
C GLY A 85 15.77 8.30 9.59
N LEU A 86 14.53 7.79 9.52
CA LEU A 86 13.46 8.24 10.42
C LEU A 86 13.79 7.95 11.89
N LEU A 87 14.19 6.72 12.22
CA LEU A 87 14.47 6.34 13.60
C LEU A 87 15.66 7.12 14.19
N ASP A 88 16.73 7.29 13.42
CA ASP A 88 17.93 8.03 13.83
C ASP A 88 17.65 9.52 14.09
N HIS A 89 16.54 10.04 13.55
CA HIS A 89 16.09 11.44 13.72
C HIS A 89 14.79 11.55 14.52
N ALA A 90 14.39 10.50 15.25
CA ALA A 90 13.21 10.54 16.12
C ALA A 90 13.29 11.66 17.16
N ASP A 91 14.48 11.90 17.72
CA ASP A 91 14.74 12.97 18.68
C ASP A 91 14.42 14.36 18.10
N TYR A 92 14.74 14.61 16.83
CA TYR A 92 14.41 15.88 16.17
C TYR A 92 12.89 16.12 16.17
N ILE A 93 12.10 15.10 15.84
CA ILE A 93 10.63 15.22 15.79
C ILE A 93 10.06 15.44 17.20
N ARG A 94 10.55 14.67 18.19
CA ARG A 94 10.15 14.83 19.59
C ARG A 94 10.51 16.21 20.13
N ASP A 95 11.72 16.69 19.88
CA ASP A 95 12.23 17.94 20.44
C ASP A 95 11.53 19.18 19.84
N LEU A 96 10.89 19.05 18.67
CA LEU A 96 9.93 20.03 18.14
C LEU A 96 8.59 20.05 18.88
N GLY A 97 8.33 19.08 19.75
CA GLY A 97 7.12 18.96 20.57
C GLY A 97 6.05 18.03 20.01
N PHE A 98 6.35 17.24 18.98
CA PHE A 98 5.41 16.24 18.46
C PHE A 98 5.46 14.96 19.32
N GLY A 99 4.31 14.31 19.46
CA GLY A 99 4.16 13.07 20.21
C GLY A 99 3.84 11.85 19.34
N ALA A 100 3.65 12.06 18.04
CA ALA A 100 3.35 11.02 17.07
C ALA A 100 3.94 11.35 15.71
N VAL A 101 4.26 10.31 14.95
CA VAL A 101 4.71 10.39 13.56
C VAL A 101 3.72 9.65 12.67
N TRP A 102 3.21 10.31 11.64
CA TRP A 102 2.45 9.69 10.56
C TRP A 102 3.37 9.47 9.37
N ILE A 103 3.54 8.22 8.97
CA ILE A 103 4.35 7.83 7.82
C ILE A 103 3.47 7.37 6.65
N THR A 104 3.95 7.57 5.43
CA THR A 104 3.35 7.03 4.20
C THR A 104 3.25 5.51 4.21
N PRO A 105 2.45 4.89 3.31
CA PRO A 105 2.30 3.44 3.27
C PRO A 105 3.64 2.72 3.13
N ILE A 106 3.71 1.52 3.70
CA ILE A 106 4.94 0.73 3.84
C ILE A 106 4.94 -0.53 2.97
N VAL A 107 3.85 -0.77 2.25
CA VAL A 107 3.63 -1.99 1.48
C VAL A 107 4.41 -1.95 0.17
N ASP A 108 4.79 -3.13 -0.32
CA ASP A 108 5.48 -3.34 -1.59
C ASP A 108 4.80 -2.63 -2.78
N ASN A 109 5.60 -2.04 -3.67
CA ASN A 109 5.16 -1.22 -4.81
C ASN A 109 5.88 -1.66 -6.12
N PRO A 110 5.46 -1.19 -7.32
CA PRO A 110 6.14 -1.54 -8.56
C PRO A 110 7.59 -1.04 -8.63
N ASP A 111 8.50 -1.95 -8.97
CA ASP A 111 9.93 -1.75 -9.23
C ASP A 111 10.29 -0.81 -10.40
N GLN A 112 9.29 -0.25 -11.10
CA GLN A 112 9.49 0.49 -12.35
C GLN A 112 8.73 1.80 -12.34
N ALA A 113 9.21 2.77 -13.12
CA ALA A 113 8.41 3.92 -13.47
C ALA A 113 7.24 3.53 -14.41
N PHE A 114 6.07 4.08 -14.16
CA PHE A 114 4.86 3.79 -14.94
C PHE A 114 4.93 4.37 -16.35
N LEU A 115 4.50 3.62 -17.37
CA LEU A 115 4.47 4.08 -18.77
C LEU A 115 3.09 4.51 -19.25
N GLY A 116 2.04 4.22 -18.50
CA GLY A 116 0.68 4.69 -18.79
C GLY A 116 0.42 6.10 -18.28
N GLY A 117 -0.82 6.56 -18.44
CA GLY A 117 -1.26 7.88 -18.01
C GLY A 117 -0.65 9.01 -18.85
N ASP A 118 -0.85 10.24 -18.39
CA ASP A 118 -0.36 11.44 -19.05
C ASP A 118 1.10 11.77 -18.68
N PRO A 119 1.89 12.36 -19.61
CA PRO A 119 3.26 12.76 -19.37
C PRO A 119 3.39 13.76 -18.24
N ILE A 120 4.29 13.48 -17.31
CA ILE A 120 4.62 14.38 -16.22
C ILE A 120 5.34 15.62 -16.76
N SER A 121 4.93 16.77 -16.25
CA SER A 121 5.61 18.05 -16.42
C SER A 121 5.66 18.82 -15.10
N TRP A 122 6.43 19.90 -15.06
CA TRP A 122 6.56 20.76 -13.89
C TRP A 122 5.19 21.18 -13.32
N CYS A 123 4.98 20.99 -12.02
CA CYS A 123 3.72 21.28 -11.33
C CYS A 123 2.45 20.64 -11.94
N SER A 124 2.59 19.63 -12.80
CA SER A 124 1.43 18.89 -13.32
C SER A 124 0.76 18.09 -12.19
N SER A 125 -0.55 17.87 -12.33
CA SER A 125 -1.36 17.12 -11.38
C SER A 125 -2.08 16.01 -12.13
N LEU A 126 -2.20 14.84 -11.49
CA LEU A 126 -2.79 13.63 -12.07
C LEU A 126 -2.10 13.17 -13.38
N THR A 127 -0.78 13.32 -13.43
CA THR A 127 0.11 12.81 -14.49
C THR A 127 1.07 11.79 -13.89
N ASP A 128 1.14 10.60 -14.50
CA ASP A 128 1.87 9.46 -13.91
C ASP A 128 2.92 8.86 -14.85
N ARG A 129 2.92 9.22 -16.14
CA ARG A 129 3.87 8.64 -17.08
C ARG A 129 5.30 9.09 -16.76
N GLY A 130 6.11 8.13 -16.34
CA GLY A 130 7.50 8.31 -15.93
C GLY A 130 7.68 8.47 -14.41
N LYS A 131 6.64 8.31 -13.58
CA LYS A 131 6.73 8.32 -12.11
C LYS A 131 6.93 6.93 -11.54
N ALA A 132 7.77 6.82 -10.52
CA ALA A 132 7.91 5.64 -9.67
C ALA A 132 7.07 5.76 -8.39
N ALA A 133 6.90 4.66 -7.68
CA ALA A 133 5.99 4.54 -6.55
C ALA A 133 6.51 5.07 -5.20
N TYR A 134 7.47 6.00 -5.21
CA TYR A 134 8.17 6.52 -4.01
C TYR A 134 7.27 7.01 -2.87
N HIS A 135 6.02 7.32 -3.16
CA HIS A 135 5.03 7.81 -2.21
C HIS A 135 4.29 6.68 -1.45
N GLY A 136 4.44 5.41 -1.83
CA GLY A 136 3.88 4.23 -1.16
C GLY A 136 2.42 3.88 -1.50
N TYR A 137 1.65 4.81 -2.09
CA TYR A 137 0.24 4.59 -2.44
C TYR A 137 -0.05 3.65 -3.64
N TRP A 138 0.94 2.94 -4.20
CA TRP A 138 0.74 2.05 -5.36
C TRP A 138 0.94 0.58 -4.99
N GLY A 139 0.33 0.14 -3.89
CA GLY A 139 0.54 -1.19 -3.34
C GLY A 139 0.29 -2.33 -4.33
N VAL A 140 1.20 -3.31 -4.35
CA VAL A 140 1.11 -4.55 -5.15
C VAL A 140 1.10 -5.80 -4.29
N ASN A 141 1.72 -5.76 -3.11
CA ASN A 141 1.68 -6.85 -2.13
C ASN A 141 1.55 -6.30 -0.70
N PHE A 142 0.33 -6.37 -0.16
CA PHE A 142 0.01 -5.81 1.15
C PHE A 142 0.53 -6.64 2.33
N TYR A 143 1.17 -7.79 2.06
CA TYR A 143 1.82 -8.65 3.05
C TYR A 143 3.33 -8.46 3.12
N ARG A 144 3.90 -7.61 2.26
CA ARG A 144 5.34 -7.37 2.16
C ARG A 144 5.65 -5.90 2.39
N LEU A 145 6.75 -5.65 3.09
CA LEU A 145 7.31 -4.32 3.20
C LEU A 145 8.04 -3.97 1.91
N ASP A 146 7.93 -2.72 1.48
CA ASP A 146 8.70 -2.17 0.37
C ASP A 146 10.21 -2.21 0.71
N GLU A 147 11.00 -2.79 -0.18
CA GLU A 147 12.44 -3.00 0.02
C GLU A 147 13.25 -1.72 0.14
N HIS A 148 12.72 -0.57 -0.31
CA HIS A 148 13.38 0.73 -0.17
C HIS A 148 13.32 1.27 1.27
N LEU A 149 12.44 0.72 2.12
CA LEU A 149 12.19 1.25 3.46
C LEU A 149 12.95 0.49 4.56
N VAL A 150 13.24 -0.78 4.34
CA VAL A 150 13.79 -1.69 5.35
C VAL A 150 15.32 -1.75 5.30
N SER A 151 15.95 -1.85 6.46
CA SER A 151 17.38 -2.18 6.58
C SER A 151 17.55 -3.64 6.98
N ALA A 152 18.76 -4.17 6.80
CA ALA A 152 19.07 -5.57 7.16
C ALA A 152 18.75 -5.94 8.62
N ASP A 153 18.78 -4.96 9.54
CA ASP A 153 18.53 -5.12 10.98
C ASP A 153 17.32 -4.31 11.48
N LEU A 154 16.57 -3.64 10.59
CA LEU A 154 15.46 -2.77 10.96
C LEU A 154 14.29 -2.93 9.99
N ASP A 155 13.24 -3.58 10.47
CA ASP A 155 11.93 -3.65 9.82
C ASP A 155 10.93 -2.67 10.47
N PHE A 156 9.67 -2.72 10.04
CA PHE A 156 8.62 -1.85 10.58
C PHE A 156 8.32 -2.10 12.07
N ALA A 157 8.44 -3.35 12.55
CA ALA A 157 8.27 -3.66 13.98
C ALA A 157 9.41 -3.06 14.81
N GLY A 158 10.63 -3.10 14.28
CA GLY A 158 11.79 -2.43 14.85
C GLY A 158 11.63 -0.90 14.88
N LEU A 159 11.17 -0.30 13.78
CA LEU A 159 10.90 1.14 13.70
C LEU A 159 9.88 1.57 14.77
N THR A 160 8.70 0.94 14.80
CA THR A 160 7.62 1.31 15.74
C THR A 160 8.05 1.11 17.20
N THR A 161 8.83 0.06 17.48
CA THR A 161 9.43 -0.15 18.80
C THR A 161 10.41 0.97 19.16
N GLY A 162 11.28 1.35 18.23
CA GLY A 162 12.27 2.41 18.41
C GLY A 162 11.63 3.79 18.59
N LEU A 163 10.66 4.15 17.75
CA LEU A 163 9.88 5.39 17.88
C LEU A 163 9.20 5.47 19.24
N ARG A 164 8.58 4.37 19.68
CA ARG A 164 7.94 4.33 21.01
C ARG A 164 8.93 4.50 22.15
N GLN A 165 10.13 3.91 22.05
CA GLN A 165 11.21 4.14 23.02
C GLN A 165 11.70 5.59 23.02
N ALA A 166 11.66 6.27 21.87
CA ALA A 166 11.94 7.69 21.74
C ALA A 166 10.79 8.60 22.19
N GLY A 167 9.64 8.04 22.61
CA GLY A 167 8.47 8.80 23.07
C GLY A 167 7.52 9.26 21.95
N LEU A 168 7.58 8.61 20.79
CA LEU A 168 6.72 8.90 19.64
C LEU A 168 5.77 7.72 19.36
N LEU A 169 4.48 8.01 19.19
CA LEU A 169 3.53 7.07 18.61
C LEU A 169 3.70 6.98 17.09
N THR A 170 3.27 5.87 16.50
CA THR A 170 3.27 5.70 15.03
C THR A 170 1.85 5.67 14.51
N VAL A 171 1.57 6.48 13.49
CA VAL A 171 0.36 6.43 12.67
C VAL A 171 0.77 5.90 11.30
N LEU A 172 0.18 4.78 10.90
CA LEU A 172 0.44 4.16 9.60
C LEU A 172 -0.65 4.57 8.61
N ASP A 173 -0.24 5.06 7.43
CA ASP A 173 -1.14 5.24 6.30
C ASP A 173 -1.50 3.89 5.65
N ILE A 174 -2.78 3.66 5.40
CA ILE A 174 -3.30 2.40 4.85
C ILE A 174 -4.19 2.74 3.65
N VAL A 175 -3.89 2.08 2.53
CA VAL A 175 -4.65 2.19 1.28
C VAL A 175 -5.38 0.89 1.04
N ALA A 176 -6.71 0.93 1.02
CA ALA A 176 -7.55 -0.22 0.68
C ALA A 176 -8.43 0.04 -0.58
N ASN A 177 -8.47 1.28 -1.06
CA ASN A 177 -9.28 1.65 -2.22
C ASN A 177 -8.69 1.16 -3.55
N HIS A 178 -7.35 1.10 -3.64
CA HIS A 178 -6.68 0.79 -4.90
C HIS A 178 -5.31 0.15 -4.69
N GLY A 179 -4.82 -0.52 -5.75
CA GLY A 179 -3.41 -0.86 -5.91
C GLY A 179 -2.69 0.10 -6.87
N ALA A 180 -1.65 -0.39 -7.53
CA ALA A 180 -0.89 0.37 -8.54
C ALA A 180 -1.73 0.80 -9.76
N PRO A 181 -1.26 1.80 -10.55
CA PRO A 181 -1.81 2.11 -11.88
C PRO A 181 -1.90 0.87 -12.76
N ALA A 182 -2.97 0.74 -13.52
CA ALA A 182 -3.41 -0.55 -14.03
C ALA A 182 -3.57 -0.63 -15.55
N TYR A 183 -3.68 0.50 -16.25
CA TYR A 183 -4.01 0.51 -17.67
C TYR A 183 -3.44 1.71 -18.40
N SER A 184 -3.58 1.74 -19.74
CA SER A 184 -3.09 2.77 -20.68
C SER A 184 -1.59 2.77 -20.94
N ALA A 185 -0.83 1.84 -20.35
CA ALA A 185 0.56 1.63 -20.74
C ALA A 185 0.66 1.08 -22.16
N PRO A 186 1.72 1.38 -22.93
CA PRO A 186 1.91 0.85 -24.28
C PRO A 186 2.08 -0.68 -24.29
N VAL A 187 2.58 -1.24 -23.20
CA VAL A 187 2.73 -2.68 -22.95
C VAL A 187 2.42 -2.96 -21.47
N GLN A 188 1.98 -4.18 -21.15
CA GLN A 188 1.80 -4.59 -19.77
C GLN A 188 3.16 -4.54 -19.04
N GLN A 189 3.16 -3.94 -17.84
CA GLN A 189 4.34 -3.83 -16.98
C GLN A 189 4.15 -4.66 -15.70
N PRO A 190 5.21 -5.32 -15.19
CA PRO A 190 5.17 -5.98 -13.89
C PRO A 190 4.79 -5.01 -12.77
N GLY A 191 4.00 -5.47 -11.79
CA GLY A 191 3.53 -4.69 -10.65
C GLY A 191 2.35 -3.75 -10.96
N PHE A 192 2.18 -3.33 -12.21
CA PHE A 192 1.10 -2.39 -12.57
C PHE A 192 -0.23 -3.11 -12.82
N GLY A 193 -1.22 -2.80 -11.97
CA GLY A 193 -2.54 -3.42 -11.97
C GLY A 193 -2.58 -4.83 -11.39
N GLN A 194 -1.49 -5.27 -10.75
CA GLN A 194 -1.31 -6.61 -10.21
C GLN A 194 -1.39 -6.60 -8.69
N ILE A 195 -1.99 -7.65 -8.11
CA ILE A 195 -2.03 -7.91 -6.67
C ILE A 195 -1.47 -9.30 -6.39
N TYR A 196 -0.60 -9.38 -5.39
CA TYR A 196 0.08 -10.60 -4.96
C TYR A 196 -0.31 -10.98 -3.52
N ASP A 197 -0.34 -12.28 -3.24
CA ASP A 197 -0.53 -12.79 -1.89
C ASP A 197 0.77 -12.83 -1.07
N ALA A 198 0.67 -13.27 0.20
CA ALA A 198 1.81 -13.41 1.10
C ALA A 198 2.91 -14.36 0.56
N ALA A 199 2.55 -15.36 -0.24
CA ALA A 199 3.49 -16.28 -0.88
C ALA A 199 4.16 -15.67 -2.13
N GLY A 200 3.73 -14.48 -2.56
CA GLY A 200 4.18 -13.82 -3.79
C GLY A 200 3.52 -14.39 -5.04
N GLN A 201 2.38 -15.08 -4.90
CA GLN A 201 1.61 -15.57 -6.03
C GLN A 201 0.68 -14.46 -6.54
N LEU A 202 0.65 -14.26 -7.86
CA LEU A 202 -0.30 -13.36 -8.52
C LEU A 202 -1.72 -13.88 -8.31
N ILE A 203 -2.59 -13.05 -7.73
CA ILE A 203 -4.00 -13.39 -7.45
C ILE A 203 -4.99 -12.49 -8.21
N ALA A 204 -4.56 -11.29 -8.59
CA ALA A 204 -5.35 -10.39 -9.42
C ALA A 204 -4.48 -9.59 -10.38
N ASP A 205 -5.01 -9.27 -11.56
CA ASP A 205 -4.32 -8.51 -12.59
C ASP A 205 -5.33 -7.82 -13.51
N HIS A 206 -5.22 -6.51 -13.72
CA HIS A 206 -5.98 -5.78 -14.74
C HIS A 206 -5.56 -6.14 -16.18
N GLN A 207 -4.37 -6.71 -16.36
CA GLN A 207 -3.80 -7.08 -17.65
C GLN A 207 -3.67 -5.89 -18.62
N ASN A 208 -3.42 -4.69 -18.08
CA ASN A 208 -3.39 -3.42 -18.82
C ASN A 208 -4.73 -3.07 -19.51
N LEU A 209 -5.85 -3.63 -19.06
CA LEU A 209 -7.19 -3.34 -19.57
C LEU A 209 -7.83 -2.20 -18.77
N PRO A 210 -8.51 -1.24 -19.45
CA PRO A 210 -9.32 -0.25 -18.75
C PRO A 210 -10.49 -0.94 -18.02
N PRO A 211 -11.04 -0.34 -16.95
CA PRO A 211 -12.03 -1.00 -16.08
C PRO A 211 -13.25 -1.55 -16.83
N GLU A 212 -13.71 -0.87 -17.89
CA GLU A 212 -14.89 -1.29 -18.66
C GLU A 212 -14.68 -2.58 -19.46
N GLN A 213 -13.43 -3.03 -19.61
CA GLN A 213 -13.05 -4.25 -20.31
C GLN A 213 -12.73 -5.40 -19.34
N LEU A 214 -12.80 -5.16 -18.03
CA LEU A 214 -12.65 -6.21 -17.05
C LEU A 214 -13.87 -7.13 -17.07
N ASP A 215 -13.59 -8.42 -16.98
CA ASP A 215 -14.57 -9.50 -16.89
C ASP A 215 -14.33 -10.32 -15.61
N PRO A 216 -14.83 -9.86 -14.44
CA PRO A 216 -14.68 -10.58 -13.17
C PRO A 216 -15.44 -11.91 -13.14
N THR A 217 -16.37 -12.14 -14.08
CA THR A 217 -17.15 -13.39 -14.14
C THR A 217 -16.47 -14.48 -14.95
N GLY A 218 -15.80 -14.11 -16.04
CA GLY A 218 -15.12 -15.03 -16.94
C GLY A 218 -13.60 -15.14 -16.70
N ASN A 219 -12.99 -14.15 -16.02
CA ASN A 219 -11.57 -14.17 -15.67
C ASN A 219 -11.37 -13.93 -14.17
N PRO A 220 -10.93 -14.96 -13.41
CA PRO A 220 -10.69 -14.84 -11.97
C PRO A 220 -9.69 -13.73 -11.58
N LEU A 221 -8.72 -13.38 -12.45
CA LEU A 221 -7.76 -12.31 -12.15
C LEU A 221 -8.40 -10.92 -12.08
N HIS A 222 -9.57 -10.74 -12.68
CA HIS A 222 -10.31 -9.47 -12.64
C HIS A 222 -11.21 -9.36 -11.40
N ALA A 223 -11.41 -10.46 -10.65
CA ALA A 223 -12.44 -10.53 -9.61
C ALA A 223 -12.15 -9.63 -8.39
N PHE A 224 -10.91 -9.15 -8.23
CA PHE A 224 -10.52 -8.25 -7.15
C PHE A 224 -10.83 -6.78 -7.44
N PHE A 225 -11.26 -6.45 -8.66
CA PHE A 225 -11.42 -5.08 -9.10
C PHE A 225 -12.84 -4.76 -9.52
N HIS A 226 -13.26 -3.52 -9.29
CA HIS A 226 -14.45 -2.97 -9.92
C HIS A 226 -14.22 -2.81 -11.42
N ASN A 227 -15.26 -3.01 -12.21
CA ASN A 227 -15.26 -2.77 -13.66
C ASN A 227 -15.67 -1.33 -14.04
N GLU A 228 -15.49 -0.38 -13.12
CA GLU A 228 -15.76 1.04 -13.31
C GLU A 228 -14.55 1.89 -12.93
N ARG A 229 -14.46 3.08 -13.54
CA ARG A 229 -13.39 4.03 -13.23
C ARG A 229 -13.63 4.69 -11.88
N ASP A 230 -12.53 4.93 -11.19
CA ASP A 230 -12.49 5.73 -9.97
C ASP A 230 -11.34 6.75 -10.06
N LEU A 231 -10.28 6.60 -9.26
CA LEU A 231 -9.18 7.55 -9.17
C LEU A 231 -8.11 7.29 -10.24
N ALA A 232 -8.03 8.19 -11.23
CA ALA A 232 -7.01 8.16 -12.28
C ALA A 232 -6.93 6.79 -12.99
N GLN A 233 -5.72 6.27 -13.20
CA GLN A 233 -5.49 4.93 -13.77
C GLN A 233 -5.29 3.85 -12.70
N LEU A 234 -5.60 4.10 -11.42
CA LEU A 234 -5.38 3.16 -10.34
C LEU A 234 -6.34 1.96 -10.43
N SER A 235 -5.86 0.80 -9.96
CA SER A 235 -6.67 -0.42 -9.89
C SER A 235 -7.71 -0.30 -8.79
N ASN A 236 -8.98 -0.09 -9.15
CA ASN A 236 -10.08 0.12 -8.21
C ASN A 236 -10.50 -1.20 -7.55
N ILE A 237 -10.21 -1.39 -6.27
CA ILE A 237 -10.41 -2.65 -5.54
C ILE A 237 -11.90 -2.85 -5.22
N ASP A 238 -12.45 -4.06 -5.48
CA ASP A 238 -13.85 -4.38 -5.19
C ASP A 238 -14.04 -4.86 -3.74
N GLU A 239 -14.27 -3.91 -2.84
CA GLU A 239 -14.55 -4.16 -1.42
C GLU A 239 -15.85 -4.94 -1.16
N ARG A 240 -16.68 -5.15 -2.19
CA ARG A 240 -17.91 -5.96 -2.08
C ARG A 240 -17.63 -7.44 -2.28
N ASN A 241 -16.45 -7.80 -2.79
CA ASN A 241 -16.03 -9.19 -2.92
C ASN A 241 -15.49 -9.70 -1.57
N PRO A 242 -16.08 -10.74 -0.96
CA PRO A 242 -15.59 -11.29 0.30
C PRO A 242 -14.12 -11.74 0.26
N ALA A 243 -13.64 -12.25 -0.88
CA ALA A 243 -12.24 -12.64 -1.03
C ALA A 243 -11.27 -11.44 -0.99
N VAL A 244 -11.73 -10.25 -1.36
CA VAL A 244 -10.96 -9.00 -1.23
C VAL A 244 -10.94 -8.57 0.23
N LEU A 245 -12.08 -8.62 0.92
CA LEU A 245 -12.14 -8.30 2.36
C LEU A 245 -11.31 -9.26 3.20
N ASP A 246 -11.24 -10.55 2.85
CA ASP A 246 -10.40 -11.53 3.55
C ASP A 246 -8.90 -11.31 3.29
N TYR A 247 -8.55 -10.60 2.20
CA TYR A 247 -7.16 -10.31 1.85
C TYR A 247 -6.59 -9.15 2.67
N PHE A 248 -7.40 -8.12 2.99
CA PHE A 248 -6.99 -6.91 3.71
C PHE A 248 -7.22 -7.03 5.23
#